data_AF-A0A1Q6NNG8-F1
#
_entry.id   AF-A0A1Q6NNG8-F1
#
_cell.length_a   1.000
_cell.length_b   1.000
_cell.length_c   1.000
_cell.angle_alpha   90.00
_cell.angle_beta   90.00
_cell.angle_gamma   90.00
#
_symmetry.space_group_name_H-M   'P 1'
#
loop_
_entity.id
_entity.type
_entity.pdbx_description
1 polymer ?
#
loop_
_entity_poly.entity_id
_entity_poly.type
_entity_poly.pdbx_seq_one_letter_code
_entity_poly.pdbx_strand_id
1 'polypeptide(L)'
;MFLRYSLFRLQKNFRKRGYHENIIVRRYGKRYFKNHSIYDDFLDIFGLALTDEYTISTFERNARLSGNTNEIQRILNSVPSASQKDYTFFYHMLSEVTSEDPDKEKLRMFQPEEARAFMEKYRAGNRKIMEKYFHKSDDLFKINFENIKKWEWNSQHMSEDIIRLLGHTTITLRKENEELRQRIIHLEQASQTQSKAISDLKEKLKHPAKTILSKVLK
;
A
#
# COMPACT_ATOMS: atom_id res chain seq x y z
N MET A 1 -8.79 -7.38 3.79
CA MET A 1 -10.18 -7.82 3.53
C MET A 1 -10.72 -7.10 2.28
N PHE A 2 -10.45 -7.58 1.06
CA PHE A 2 -10.84 -6.90 -0.19
C PHE A 2 -11.66 -7.80 -1.15
N LEU A 3 -12.68 -8.47 -0.63
CA LEU A 3 -13.67 -9.19 -1.45
C LEU A 3 -15.11 -8.83 -1.05
N ARG A 4 -15.38 -7.56 -0.68
CA ARG A 4 -16.75 -7.11 -0.38
C ARG A 4 -17.57 -6.69 -1.59
N TYR A 5 -16.97 -6.64 -2.78
CA TYR A 5 -17.70 -6.40 -4.02
C TYR A 5 -17.42 -7.52 -5.01
N SER A 6 -18.43 -8.35 -5.27
CA SER A 6 -18.43 -9.13 -6.51
C SER A 6 -18.41 -8.16 -7.69
N LEU A 7 -17.64 -8.47 -8.73
CA LEU A 7 -17.54 -7.63 -9.94
C LEU A 7 -18.94 -7.28 -10.51
N PHE A 8 -19.90 -8.20 -10.37
CA PHE A 8 -21.30 -7.99 -10.74
C PHE A 8 -22.00 -6.88 -9.96
N ARG A 9 -21.70 -6.71 -8.67
CA ARG A 9 -22.28 -5.64 -7.86
C ARG A 9 -21.76 -4.26 -8.32
N LEU A 10 -20.47 -4.18 -8.64
CA LEU A 10 -19.86 -2.98 -9.26
C LEU A 10 -20.50 -2.69 -10.63
N GLN A 11 -20.62 -3.69 -11.51
CA GLN A 11 -21.28 -3.54 -12.81
C GLN A 11 -22.73 -3.06 -12.67
N LYS A 12 -23.50 -3.60 -11.72
CA LYS A 12 -24.88 -3.14 -11.47
C LYS A 12 -24.91 -1.66 -11.08
N ASN A 13 -23.94 -1.20 -10.30
CA ASN A 13 -23.83 0.20 -9.91
C ASN A 13 -23.42 1.11 -11.08
N PHE A 14 -22.47 0.69 -11.91
CA PHE A 14 -22.10 1.46 -13.12
C PHE A 14 -23.25 1.51 -14.13
N ARG A 15 -23.98 0.40 -14.32
CA ARG A 15 -25.16 0.36 -15.19
C ARG A 15 -26.26 1.30 -14.73
N LYS A 16 -26.54 1.37 -13.42
CA LYS A 16 -27.50 2.34 -12.84
C LYS A 16 -27.13 3.79 -13.14
N ARG A 17 -25.85 4.08 -13.37
CA ARG A 17 -25.32 5.43 -13.63
C ARG A 17 -25.03 5.68 -15.12
N GLY A 18 -25.45 4.80 -16.02
CA GLY A 18 -25.24 4.94 -17.48
C GLY A 18 -23.85 4.53 -17.97
N TYR A 19 -22.82 4.49 -17.12
CA TYR A 19 -21.42 4.27 -17.53
C TYR A 19 -21.05 2.85 -18.01
N HIS A 20 -22.00 1.95 -18.19
CA HIS A 20 -21.73 0.55 -18.52
C HIS A 20 -21.01 0.31 -19.86
N GLU A 21 -21.17 1.23 -20.82
CA GLU A 21 -20.49 1.24 -22.12
C GLU A 21 -19.05 1.78 -22.05
N ASN A 22 -18.70 2.49 -20.98
CA ASN A 22 -17.39 3.11 -20.77
C ASN A 22 -16.45 2.26 -19.88
N ILE A 23 -16.70 0.94 -19.80
CA ILE A 23 -15.91 0.03 -18.96
C ILE A 23 -15.04 -0.85 -19.83
N ILE A 24 -13.73 -0.70 -19.66
CA ILE A 24 -12.73 -1.61 -20.23
C ILE A 24 -12.34 -2.63 -19.16
N VAL A 25 -12.41 -3.91 -19.50
CA VAL A 25 -12.06 -5.01 -18.60
C VAL A 25 -10.83 -5.72 -19.14
N ARG A 26 -9.75 -5.75 -18.33
CA ARG A 26 -8.53 -6.50 -18.60
C ARG A 26 -8.33 -7.59 -17.55
N ARG A 27 -7.62 -8.67 -17.92
CA ARG A 27 -7.26 -9.73 -16.99
C ARG A 27 -6.03 -9.32 -16.20
N TYR A 28 -6.14 -9.31 -14.88
CA TYR A 28 -5.01 -9.00 -14.02
C TYR A 28 -4.05 -10.19 -13.88
N GLY A 29 -2.79 -9.98 -14.26
CA GLY A 29 -1.68 -10.90 -14.00
C GLY A 29 -0.64 -10.88 -15.12
N LYS A 30 0.66 -10.99 -14.76
CA LYS A 30 1.79 -10.93 -15.70
C LYS A 30 1.63 -11.79 -16.97
N ARG A 31 1.02 -12.97 -16.84
CA ARG A 31 0.80 -13.87 -17.98
C ARG A 31 -0.26 -13.38 -18.99
N TYR A 32 -1.07 -12.40 -18.60
CA TYR A 32 -2.14 -11.82 -19.42
C TYR A 32 -1.79 -10.41 -19.90
N PHE A 33 -0.86 -9.75 -19.22
CA PHE A 33 -0.38 -8.42 -19.62
C PHE A 33 0.38 -8.48 -20.92
N LYS A 34 0.17 -7.48 -21.78
CA LYS A 34 1.02 -7.24 -22.95
C LYS A 34 2.49 -7.16 -22.51
N ASN A 35 3.37 -7.91 -23.20
CA ASN A 35 4.80 -8.00 -22.88
C ASN A 35 5.11 -8.34 -21.40
N HIS A 36 4.19 -8.98 -20.69
CA HIS A 36 4.30 -9.27 -19.25
C HIS A 36 4.41 -8.04 -18.33
N SER A 37 4.09 -6.85 -18.84
CA SER A 37 4.22 -5.55 -18.18
C SER A 37 2.86 -4.89 -18.02
N ILE A 38 2.54 -4.47 -16.79
CA ILE A 38 1.29 -3.75 -16.52
C ILE A 38 1.28 -2.38 -17.22
N TYR A 39 2.45 -1.77 -17.42
CA TYR A 39 2.59 -0.49 -18.10
C TYR A 39 2.28 -0.63 -19.59
N ASP A 40 2.85 -1.64 -20.24
CA ASP A 40 2.54 -1.97 -21.64
C ASP A 40 1.05 -2.29 -21.80
N ASP A 41 0.49 -3.10 -20.90
CA ASP A 41 -0.94 -3.46 -20.93
C ASP A 41 -1.84 -2.23 -20.80
N PHE A 42 -1.45 -1.27 -19.95
CA PHE A 42 -2.21 -0.04 -19.74
C PHE A 42 -2.13 0.91 -20.93
N LEU A 43 -0.93 1.12 -21.50
CA LEU A 43 -0.76 1.99 -22.67
C LEU A 43 -1.47 1.43 -23.91
N ASP A 44 -1.46 0.10 -24.07
CA ASP A 44 -2.19 -0.61 -25.13
C ASP A 44 -3.69 -0.30 -25.14
N ILE A 45 -4.30 -0.07 -23.96
CA ILE A 45 -5.72 0.31 -23.86
C ILE A 45 -6.00 1.59 -24.65
N PHE A 46 -5.05 2.52 -24.69
CA PHE A 46 -5.17 3.81 -25.36
C PHE A 46 -4.50 3.82 -26.75
N GLY A 47 -4.06 2.66 -27.25
CA GLY A 47 -3.33 2.57 -28.52
C GLY A 47 -1.91 3.16 -28.48
N LEU A 48 -1.34 3.28 -27.28
CA LEU A 48 0.01 3.80 -27.07
C LEU A 48 1.02 2.65 -26.91
N ALA A 49 2.27 2.93 -27.23
CA ALA A 49 3.40 2.02 -27.01
C ALA A 49 4.25 2.54 -25.85
N LEU A 50 4.81 1.63 -25.05
CA LEU A 50 5.81 2.01 -24.05
C LEU A 50 7.12 2.35 -24.76
N THR A 51 7.43 3.63 -24.84
CA THR A 51 8.68 4.18 -25.39
C THR A 51 9.60 4.69 -24.28
N ASP A 52 10.84 5.04 -24.63
CA ASP A 52 11.83 5.58 -23.69
C ASP A 52 11.46 6.98 -23.14
N GLU A 53 10.44 7.63 -23.69
CA GLU A 53 9.92 8.92 -23.22
C GLU A 53 9.17 8.80 -21.88
N TYR A 54 8.68 7.60 -21.55
CA TYR A 54 7.97 7.37 -20.30
C TYR A 54 8.96 7.17 -19.14
N THR A 55 8.81 7.99 -18.10
CA THR A 55 9.56 7.80 -16.84
C THR A 55 8.73 7.02 -15.83
N ILE A 56 9.14 5.80 -15.50
CA ILE A 56 8.54 5.01 -14.42
C ILE A 56 9.13 5.49 -13.09
N SER A 57 8.33 6.20 -12.30
CA SER A 57 8.82 6.98 -11.15
C SER A 57 9.52 6.17 -10.06
N THR A 58 9.11 4.93 -9.82
CA THR A 58 9.75 4.00 -8.87
C THR A 58 9.13 2.61 -9.00
N PHE A 59 9.97 1.57 -9.11
CA PHE A 59 9.52 0.18 -8.98
C PHE A 59 9.56 -0.21 -7.50
N GLU A 60 8.51 0.13 -6.74
CA GLU A 60 8.33 -0.49 -5.43
C GLU A 60 7.80 -1.91 -5.63
N ARG A 61 8.70 -2.90 -5.51
CA ARG A 61 8.29 -4.30 -5.47
C ARG A 61 7.46 -4.49 -4.21
N ASN A 62 6.14 -4.58 -4.36
CA ASN A 62 5.25 -5.03 -3.29
C ASN A 62 5.72 -6.41 -2.82
N ALA A 63 6.39 -6.46 -1.67
CA ALA A 63 6.74 -7.70 -1.01
C ALA A 63 5.44 -8.45 -0.75
N ARG A 64 5.36 -9.69 -1.24
CA ARG A 64 4.17 -10.51 -1.03
C ARG A 64 4.25 -11.05 0.39
N LEU A 65 3.29 -10.70 1.23
CA LEU A 65 3.09 -11.40 2.49
C LEU A 65 2.76 -12.87 2.23
N SER A 66 3.30 -13.76 3.06
CA SER A 66 3.13 -15.21 2.94
C SER A 66 3.19 -15.90 4.30
N GLY A 67 2.52 -17.04 4.42
CA GLY A 67 2.46 -17.79 5.68
C GLY A 67 2.00 -16.92 6.86
N ASN A 68 2.81 -16.89 7.90
CA ASN A 68 2.57 -16.17 9.14
C ASN A 68 2.23 -14.68 8.96
N THR A 69 2.91 -13.97 8.06
CA THR A 69 2.67 -12.52 7.91
C THR A 69 1.31 -12.19 7.31
N ASN A 70 0.74 -13.09 6.49
CA ASN A 70 -0.65 -12.96 6.04
C ASN A 70 -1.64 -13.15 7.18
N GLU A 71 -1.39 -14.09 8.09
CA GLU A 71 -2.28 -14.32 9.22
C GLU A 71 -2.22 -13.17 10.23
N ILE A 72 -1.01 -12.67 10.52
CA ILE A 72 -0.83 -11.48 11.36
C ILE A 72 -1.57 -10.29 10.75
N GLN A 73 -1.43 -10.04 9.44
CA GLN A 73 -2.18 -8.97 8.76
C GLN A 73 -3.70 -9.16 8.86
N ARG A 74 -4.20 -10.40 8.79
CA ARG A 74 -5.64 -10.69 8.94
C ARG A 74 -6.14 -10.29 10.33
N ILE A 75 -5.37 -10.60 11.37
CA ILE A 75 -5.69 -10.25 12.76
C ILE A 75 -5.62 -8.73 12.95
N LEU A 76 -4.55 -8.07 12.48
CA LEU A 76 -4.40 -6.61 12.55
C LEU A 76 -5.54 -5.88 11.82
N ASN A 77 -5.98 -6.40 10.68
CA ASN A 77 -7.14 -5.87 9.94
C ASN A 77 -8.48 -6.01 10.69
N SER A 78 -8.52 -6.79 11.77
CA SER A 78 -9.72 -6.97 12.60
C SER A 78 -9.78 -5.99 13.77
N VAL A 79 -8.74 -5.16 13.96
CA VAL A 79 -8.71 -4.11 14.99
C VAL A 79 -9.74 -3.03 14.66
N PRO A 80 -10.79 -2.84 15.49
CA PRO A 80 -11.91 -1.95 15.14
C PRO A 80 -11.54 -0.47 15.08
N SER A 81 -10.54 -0.04 15.86
CA SER A 81 -10.08 1.35 15.92
C SER A 81 -9.06 1.71 14.84
N ALA A 82 -8.58 0.74 14.08
CA ALA A 82 -7.54 0.97 13.09
C ALA A 82 -8.10 1.64 11.83
N SER A 83 -7.37 2.64 11.35
CA SER A 83 -7.63 3.35 10.11
C SER A 83 -6.93 2.71 8.92
N GLN A 84 -7.24 3.19 7.71
CA GLN A 84 -6.54 2.76 6.50
C GLN A 84 -5.03 3.05 6.56
N LYS A 85 -4.63 4.16 7.21
CA LYS A 85 -3.21 4.50 7.39
C LYS A 85 -2.51 3.49 8.30
N ASP A 86 -3.19 3.05 9.36
CA ASP A 86 -2.65 2.04 10.29
C ASP A 86 -2.47 0.70 9.58
N TYR A 87 -3.44 0.27 8.77
CA TYR A 87 -3.30 -0.95 7.98
C TYR A 87 -2.15 -0.89 6.99
N THR A 88 -1.94 0.27 6.36
CA THR A 88 -0.80 0.48 5.46
C THR A 88 0.51 0.44 6.23
N PHE A 89 0.61 1.11 7.38
CA PHE A 89 1.78 1.05 8.25
C PHE A 89 2.11 -0.40 8.64
N PHE A 90 1.15 -1.15 9.16
CA PHE A 90 1.36 -2.56 9.54
C PHE A 90 1.78 -3.43 8.34
N TYR A 91 1.22 -3.18 7.16
CA TYR A 91 1.61 -3.90 5.95
C TYR A 91 3.07 -3.65 5.58
N HIS A 92 3.54 -2.40 5.71
CA HIS A 92 4.95 -2.07 5.49
C HIS A 92 5.85 -2.81 6.49
N MET A 93 5.51 -2.78 7.78
CA MET A 93 6.31 -3.48 8.80
C MET A 93 6.34 -5.00 8.58
N LEU A 94 5.22 -5.61 8.19
CA LEU A 94 5.16 -7.05 7.87
C LEU A 94 5.92 -7.40 6.60
N SER A 95 6.03 -6.46 5.66
CA SER A 95 6.81 -6.64 4.43
C SER A 95 8.31 -6.72 4.75
N GLU A 96 8.79 -5.91 5.69
CA GLU A 96 10.16 -5.97 6.19
C GLU A 96 10.45 -7.31 6.87
N VAL A 97 9.57 -7.77 7.78
CA VAL A 97 9.68 -9.10 8.41
C VAL A 97 9.72 -10.23 7.37
N THR A 98 8.92 -10.12 6.30
CA THR A 98 8.91 -11.14 5.24
C THR A 98 10.21 -11.13 4.41
N SER A 99 10.85 -9.98 4.25
CA SER A 99 12.10 -9.86 3.48
C SER A 99 13.35 -10.38 4.18
N GLU A 100 13.33 -10.52 5.51
CA GLU A 100 14.46 -11.01 6.30
C GLU A 100 14.74 -12.50 6.12
N ASP A 101 13.76 -13.27 5.64
CA ASP A 101 13.87 -14.70 5.40
C ASP A 101 13.33 -15.07 4.00
N PRO A 102 14.16 -14.91 2.95
CA PRO A 102 13.76 -15.24 1.58
C PRO A 102 13.62 -16.74 1.32
N ASP A 103 14.19 -17.58 2.19
CA ASP A 103 14.18 -19.05 2.07
C ASP A 103 13.01 -19.70 2.82
N LYS A 104 12.17 -18.89 3.46
CA LYS A 104 10.99 -19.35 4.18
C LYS A 104 10.10 -20.22 3.29
N GLU A 105 9.76 -21.40 3.82
CA GLU A 105 8.92 -22.38 3.13
C GLU A 105 7.66 -21.70 2.55
N LYS A 106 7.40 -21.94 1.25
CA LYS A 106 6.17 -21.44 0.63
C LYS A 106 4.99 -22.19 1.24
N LEU A 107 4.12 -21.47 1.93
CA LEU A 107 2.90 -22.00 2.54
C LEU A 107 1.65 -21.44 1.86
N ARG A 108 0.59 -22.25 1.76
CA ARG A 108 -0.73 -21.82 1.28
C ARG A 108 -1.78 -21.86 2.38
N MET A 109 -2.76 -20.98 2.31
CA MET A 109 -3.86 -20.95 3.29
C MET A 109 -4.91 -22.05 3.08
N PHE A 110 -4.97 -22.60 1.86
CA PHE A 110 -5.93 -23.63 1.48
C PHE A 110 -5.20 -24.86 0.94
N GLN A 111 -5.73 -26.04 1.24
CA GLN A 111 -5.43 -27.24 0.47
C GLN A 111 -5.92 -27.08 -0.98
N PRO A 112 -5.35 -27.82 -1.95
CA PRO A 112 -5.81 -27.83 -3.33
C PRO A 112 -7.33 -28.03 -3.47
N GLU A 113 -7.91 -28.95 -2.70
CA GLU A 113 -9.34 -29.28 -2.72
C GLU A 113 -10.20 -28.13 -2.16
N GLU A 114 -9.79 -27.54 -1.04
CA GLU A 114 -10.46 -26.38 -0.43
C GLU A 114 -10.44 -25.18 -1.38
N ALA A 115 -9.30 -24.94 -2.03
CA ALA A 115 -9.14 -23.88 -3.00
C ALA A 115 -10.03 -24.11 -4.24
N ARG A 116 -10.11 -25.36 -4.74
CA ARG A 116 -11.03 -25.72 -5.84
C ARG A 116 -12.48 -25.48 -5.45
N ALA A 117 -12.91 -25.98 -4.29
CA ALA A 117 -14.28 -25.81 -3.79
C ALA A 117 -14.63 -24.32 -3.58
N PHE A 118 -13.67 -23.52 -3.10
CA PHE A 118 -13.84 -22.07 -2.97
C PHE A 118 -14.02 -21.40 -4.34
N MET A 119 -13.18 -21.75 -5.32
CA MET A 119 -13.21 -21.14 -6.65
C MET A 119 -14.45 -21.54 -7.47
N GLU A 120 -14.95 -22.76 -7.28
CA GLU A 120 -16.16 -23.25 -7.96
C GLU A 120 -17.37 -22.36 -7.66
N LYS A 121 -17.48 -21.81 -6.44
CA LYS A 121 -18.54 -20.85 -6.05
C LYS A 121 -18.61 -19.63 -6.96
N TYR A 122 -17.50 -19.23 -7.58
CA TYR A 122 -17.41 -18.06 -8.43
C TYR A 122 -17.33 -18.41 -9.92
N ARG A 123 -17.25 -19.69 -10.29
CA ARG A 123 -16.96 -20.13 -11.65
C ARG A 123 -18.01 -19.67 -12.67
N ALA A 124 -19.29 -19.84 -12.35
CA ALA A 124 -20.38 -19.40 -13.22
C ALA A 124 -20.36 -17.88 -13.46
N GLY A 125 -20.06 -17.08 -12.43
CA GLY A 125 -19.91 -15.63 -12.56
C GLY A 125 -18.68 -15.25 -13.39
N ASN A 126 -17.56 -15.94 -13.16
CA ASN A 126 -16.31 -15.72 -13.89
C ASN A 126 -16.45 -16.04 -15.39
N ARG A 127 -17.20 -17.09 -15.75
CA ARG A 127 -17.49 -17.44 -17.16
C ARG A 127 -18.32 -16.36 -17.85
N LYS A 128 -19.35 -15.84 -17.20
CA LYS A 128 -20.14 -14.71 -17.74
C LYS A 128 -19.27 -13.48 -18.03
N ILE A 129 -18.24 -13.24 -17.24
CA ILE A 129 -17.28 -12.15 -17.48
C ILE A 129 -16.41 -12.47 -18.70
N MET A 130 -15.93 -13.71 -18.83
CA MET A 130 -15.14 -14.17 -19.98
C MET A 130 -15.91 -14.08 -21.30
N GLU A 131 -17.16 -14.52 -21.30
CA GLU A 131 -18.02 -14.46 -22.49
C GLU A 131 -18.31 -13.00 -22.87
N LYS A 132 -18.67 -12.17 -21.88
CA LYS A 132 -19.09 -10.79 -22.13
C LYS A 132 -17.96 -9.87 -22.61
N TYR A 133 -16.78 -9.96 -21.99
CA TYR A 133 -15.69 -8.99 -22.21
C TYR A 133 -14.54 -9.54 -23.03
N PHE A 134 -14.38 -10.86 -23.10
CA PHE A 134 -13.27 -11.50 -23.79
C PHE A 134 -13.72 -12.41 -24.93
N HIS A 135 -15.05 -12.56 -25.14
CA HIS A 135 -15.65 -13.37 -26.19
C HIS A 135 -15.12 -14.81 -26.23
N LYS A 136 -14.84 -15.37 -25.05
CA LYS A 136 -14.30 -16.73 -24.85
C LYS A 136 -15.12 -17.46 -23.79
N SER A 137 -15.25 -18.77 -23.95
CA SER A 137 -15.92 -19.68 -23.00
C SER A 137 -14.98 -20.29 -21.95
N ASP A 138 -13.70 -19.91 -21.96
CA ASP A 138 -12.68 -20.38 -21.02
C ASP A 138 -12.93 -19.88 -19.59
N ASP A 139 -12.30 -20.54 -18.61
CA ASP A 139 -12.27 -20.05 -17.24
C ASP A 139 -11.41 -18.76 -17.13
N LEU A 140 -11.92 -17.75 -16.41
CA LEU A 140 -11.28 -16.44 -16.23
C LEU A 140 -9.87 -16.52 -15.64
N PHE A 141 -9.64 -17.49 -14.77
CA PHE A 141 -8.36 -17.74 -14.13
C PHE A 141 -7.91 -19.16 -14.41
N LYS A 142 -6.71 -19.30 -14.98
CA LYS A 142 -6.00 -20.59 -15.03
C LYS A 142 -5.33 -20.80 -13.67
N ILE A 143 -5.98 -21.56 -12.80
CA ILE A 143 -5.54 -21.75 -11.42
C ILE A 143 -4.63 -22.97 -11.35
N ASN A 144 -3.41 -22.78 -10.86
CA ASN A 144 -2.54 -23.89 -10.52
C ASN A 144 -2.69 -24.21 -9.03
N PHE A 145 -3.24 -25.39 -8.75
CA PHE A 145 -3.42 -25.93 -7.40
C PHE A 145 -2.28 -26.88 -7.06
N GLU A 146 -1.03 -26.45 -7.30
CA GLU A 146 0.17 -27.16 -6.85
C GLU A 146 0.01 -27.60 -5.40
N ASN A 147 0.52 -28.79 -5.10
CA ASN A 147 0.49 -29.37 -3.76
C ASN A 147 1.56 -28.71 -2.88
N ILE A 148 1.31 -27.44 -2.54
CA ILE A 148 2.11 -26.67 -1.59
C ILE A 148 1.54 -26.94 -0.20
N LYS A 149 2.43 -27.14 0.78
CA LYS A 149 2.07 -27.36 2.18
C LYS A 149 1.12 -26.27 2.68
N LYS A 150 0.05 -26.70 3.36
CA LYS A 150 -0.91 -25.81 3.99
C LYS A 150 -0.29 -25.17 5.23
N TRP A 151 -0.56 -23.89 5.42
CA TRP A 151 -0.22 -23.15 6.61
C TRP A 151 -1.04 -23.65 7.80
N GLU A 152 -0.40 -23.83 8.93
CA GLU A 152 -1.02 -24.22 10.19
C GLU A 152 -0.71 -23.19 11.27
N TRP A 153 -1.67 -23.00 12.19
CA TRP A 153 -1.57 -22.01 13.26
C TRP A 153 -0.35 -22.22 14.17
N ASN A 154 0.00 -23.48 14.45
CA ASN A 154 1.18 -23.83 15.24
C ASN A 154 2.46 -23.87 14.39
N SER A 155 2.62 -22.91 13.48
CA SER A 155 3.90 -22.73 12.79
C SER A 155 4.97 -22.40 13.83
N GLN A 156 6.05 -23.16 13.83
CA GLN A 156 7.19 -23.00 14.74
C GLN A 156 7.70 -21.54 14.83
N HIS A 157 7.54 -20.77 13.76
CA HIS A 157 8.07 -19.41 13.63
C HIS A 157 7.02 -18.30 13.89
N MET A 158 5.78 -18.63 14.27
CA MET A 158 4.73 -17.62 14.47
C MET A 158 5.11 -16.63 15.58
N SER A 159 5.62 -17.13 16.70
CA SER A 159 6.10 -16.31 17.81
C SER A 159 7.29 -15.44 17.40
N GLU A 160 8.26 -15.99 16.67
CA GLU A 160 9.43 -15.28 16.16
C GLU A 160 9.00 -14.13 15.24
N ASP A 161 8.05 -14.37 14.33
CA ASP A 161 7.54 -13.33 13.42
C ASP A 161 6.79 -12.22 14.15
N ILE A 162 6.04 -12.56 15.22
CA ILE A 162 5.39 -11.57 16.08
C ILE A 162 6.46 -10.75 16.82
N ILE A 163 7.50 -11.39 17.35
CA ILE A 163 8.61 -10.69 18.04
C ILE A 163 9.34 -9.77 17.07
N ARG A 164 9.63 -10.22 15.83
CA ARG A 164 10.24 -9.38 14.78
C ARG A 164 9.36 -8.19 14.44
N LEU A 165 8.05 -8.40 14.24
CA LEU A 165 7.11 -7.31 13.97
C LEU A 165 7.11 -6.28 15.11
N LEU A 166 7.05 -6.73 16.37
CA LEU A 166 7.08 -5.85 17.54
C LEU A 166 8.40 -5.09 17.64
N GLY A 167 9.53 -5.75 17.38
CA GLY A 167 10.84 -5.10 17.33
C GLY A 167 10.91 -4.01 16.27
N HIS A 168 10.52 -4.32 15.03
CA HIS A 168 10.52 -3.39 13.90
C HIS A 168 9.60 -2.19 14.12
N THR A 169 8.37 -2.45 14.56
CA THR A 169 7.40 -1.38 14.89
C THR A 169 7.93 -0.48 16.00
N THR A 170 8.49 -1.06 17.08
CA THR A 170 9.04 -0.29 18.21
C THR A 170 10.24 0.55 17.80
N ILE A 171 11.18 0.00 17.02
CA ILE A 171 12.35 0.73 16.54
C ILE A 171 11.93 1.90 15.64
N THR A 172 10.99 1.66 14.72
CA THR A 172 10.48 2.69 13.79
C THR A 172 9.80 3.81 14.55
N LEU A 173 8.87 3.49 15.45
CA LEU A 173 8.19 4.47 16.29
C LEU A 173 9.17 5.24 17.18
N ARG A 174 10.23 4.60 17.68
CA ARG A 174 11.27 5.28 18.48
C ARG A 174 12.03 6.31 17.64
N LYS A 175 12.44 5.94 16.42
CA LYS A 175 13.16 6.85 15.49
C LYS A 175 12.29 8.03 15.08
N GLU A 176 11.05 7.78 14.65
CA GLU A 176 10.11 8.85 14.28
C GLU A 176 9.85 9.80 15.46
N ASN A 177 9.68 9.28 16.68
CA ASN A 177 9.53 10.11 17.87
C ASN A 177 10.78 10.97 18.17
N GLU A 178 11.98 10.42 17.97
CA GLU A 178 13.23 11.15 18.15
C GLU A 178 13.35 12.29 17.13
N GLU A 179 13.03 12.04 15.86
CA GLU A 179 13.00 13.05 14.80
C GLU A 179 11.97 14.16 15.08
N LEU A 180 10.76 13.78 15.52
CA LEU A 180 9.72 14.73 15.90
C LEU A 180 10.16 15.62 17.06
N ARG A 181 10.82 15.06 18.09
CA ARG A 181 11.35 15.83 19.22
C ARG A 181 12.41 16.84 18.77
N GLN A 182 13.33 16.44 17.89
CA GLN A 182 14.33 17.35 17.34
C GLN A 182 13.70 18.48 16.54
N ARG A 183 12.66 18.16 15.75
CA ARG A 183 11.93 19.16 14.96
C ARG A 183 11.17 20.15 15.84
N ILE A 184 10.59 19.69 16.95
CA ILE A 184 9.95 20.56 17.95
C ILE A 184 10.98 21.54 18.53
N ILE A 185 12.12 21.04 19.00
CA ILE A 185 13.19 21.89 19.58
C ILE A 185 13.63 22.96 18.57
N HIS A 186 13.86 22.57 17.31
CA HIS A 186 14.26 23.50 16.26
C HIS A 186 13.18 24.58 16.00
N LEU A 187 11.91 24.19 15.93
CA LEU A 187 10.80 25.12 15.72
C LEU A 187 10.63 26.09 16.90
N GLU A 188 10.80 25.61 18.13
CA GLU A 188 10.76 26.46 19.34
C GLU A 188 11.88 27.50 19.33
N GLN A 189 13.10 27.10 18.97
CA GLN A 189 14.25 28.02 18.83
C GLN A 189 14.02 29.07 17.73
N ALA A 190 13.50 28.64 16.58
CA ALA A 190 13.16 29.55 15.47
C ALA A 190 12.08 30.56 15.88
N SER A 191 11.02 30.08 16.55
CA SER A 191 9.92 30.92 17.06
C SER A 191 10.40 31.94 18.09
N GLN A 192 11.28 31.54 19.01
CA GLN A 192 11.86 32.44 20.01
C GLN A 192 12.75 33.50 19.37
N THR A 193 13.52 33.13 18.34
CA THR A 193 14.39 34.05 17.59
C THR A 193 13.57 35.08 16.82
N GLN A 194 12.49 34.65 16.15
CA GLN A 194 11.55 35.55 15.49
C GLN A 194 10.86 36.49 16.49
N SER A 195 10.44 35.98 17.65
CA SER A 195 9.82 36.78 18.71
C SER A 195 10.76 37.87 19.22
N LYS A 196 12.04 37.56 19.41
CA LYS A 196 13.07 38.55 19.76
C LYS A 196 13.25 39.59 18.66
N ALA A 197 13.41 39.16 17.41
CA ALA A 197 13.55 40.07 16.27
C ALA A 197 12.36 41.03 16.12
N ILE A 198 11.13 40.53 16.31
CA ILE A 198 9.90 41.35 16.29
C ILE A 198 9.91 42.35 17.46
N SER A 199 10.32 41.92 18.65
CA SER A 199 10.43 42.81 19.82
C SER A 199 11.45 43.92 19.57
N ASP A 200 12.63 43.59 19.06
CA ASP A 200 13.69 44.56 18.75
C ASP A 200 13.24 45.57 17.68
N LEU A 201 12.54 45.11 16.64
CA LEU A 201 11.94 45.98 15.63
C LEU A 201 10.90 46.92 16.25
N LYS A 202 10.06 46.39 17.14
CA LYS A 202 9.03 47.18 17.84
C LYS A 202 9.65 48.24 18.74
N GLU A 203 10.76 47.95 19.43
CA GLU A 203 11.51 48.94 20.21
C GLU A 203 12.14 50.02 19.33
N LYS A 204 12.78 49.64 18.22
CA LYS A 204 13.35 50.61 17.25
C LYS A 204 12.27 51.53 16.67
N LEU A 205 11.08 51.00 16.39
CA LEU A 205 9.92 51.78 15.94
C LEU A 205 9.38 52.73 17.03
N LYS A 206 9.42 52.34 18.31
CA LYS A 206 9.04 53.20 19.43
C LYS A 206 10.02 54.36 19.69
N HIS A 207 11.29 54.17 19.34
CA HIS A 207 12.35 55.17 19.58
C HIS A 207 13.10 55.54 18.28
N PRO A 208 12.42 56.17 17.30
CA PRO A 208 12.99 56.42 15.98
C PRO A 208 14.17 57.41 16.00
N ALA A 209 14.07 58.50 16.76
CA ALA A 209 15.16 59.50 16.88
C ALA A 209 16.46 58.91 17.47
N LYS A 210 16.35 58.08 18.51
CA LYS A 210 17.49 57.37 19.14
C LYS A 210 18.13 56.35 18.20
N THR A 211 17.33 55.72 17.35
CA THR A 211 17.80 54.74 16.36
C THR A 211 18.51 55.41 15.18
N ILE A 212 18.08 56.61 14.78
CA ILE A 212 18.73 57.42 13.73
C ILE A 212 20.05 58.01 14.25
N LEU A 213 20.05 58.60 15.45
CA LEU A 213 21.26 59.15 16.08
C LEU A 213 22.36 58.10 16.27
N SER A 214 22.01 56.88 16.71
CA SER A 214 22.99 55.80 16.88
C SER A 214 23.54 55.22 15.57
N LYS A 215 22.88 55.46 14.44
CA LYS A 215 23.39 55.12 13.10
C LYS A 215 24.25 56.22 12.47
N VAL A 216 24.03 57.47 12.84
CA VAL A 216 24.76 58.64 12.28
C VAL A 216 26.04 58.94 13.08
N LEU A 217 26.10 58.55 14.36
CA LEU A 217 27.27 58.70 15.23
C LEU A 217 28.24 57.49 15.20
N LYS A 218 28.09 56.59 14.22
CA LYS A 218 28.96 55.44 13.97
C LYS A 218 29.65 55.63 12.62
#